data_AF-A0A662AB10-F1
#
_entry.id   AF-A0A662AB10-F1
#
_cell.length_a   1.000
_cell.length_b   1.000
_cell.length_c   1.000
_cell.angle_alpha   90.00
_cell.angle_beta   90.00
_cell.angle_gamma   90.00
#
_symmetry.space_group_name_H-M   'P 1'
#
loop_
_entity.id
_entity.type
_entity.pdbx_description
1 polymer ?
#
loop_
_entity_poly.entity_id
_entity_poly.type
_entity_poly.pdbx_seq_one_letter_code
_entity_poly.pdbx_strand_id
1 'polypeptide(L)'
;GSWDNAKKVVEVDMQEKGTPLHDAAIIGDTVGDPYKDTSSVALNPVIKFTTLFGLLAMEIAIAPEFRGIATYLGLAFLATALYFVYRSFYKMRINQGAVEKVS
;
A
#
# COMPACT_ATOMS: atom_id res chain seq x y z
N GLY A 1 8.74 15.75 -9.01
CA GLY A 1 10.16 15.86 -9.37
C GLY A 1 10.32 16.12 -10.86
N SER A 2 10.04 15.14 -11.70
CA SER A 2 9.98 15.31 -13.17
C SER A 2 8.93 16.32 -13.63
N TRP A 3 7.79 16.41 -12.94
CA TRP A 3 6.69 17.32 -13.27
C TRP A 3 7.01 18.81 -13.05
N ASP A 4 7.66 19.14 -11.93
CA ASP A 4 8.15 20.48 -11.59
C ASP A 4 9.18 21.00 -12.62
N ASN A 5 10.07 20.12 -13.09
CA ASN A 5 11.01 20.47 -14.17
C ASN A 5 10.32 20.68 -15.53
N ALA A 6 9.29 19.90 -15.84
CA ALA A 6 8.52 20.09 -17.08
C ALA A 6 7.77 21.44 -17.08
N LYS A 7 7.21 21.85 -15.94
CA LYS A 7 6.57 23.16 -15.78
C LYS A 7 7.57 24.31 -15.97
N LYS A 8 8.77 24.22 -15.38
CA LYS A 8 9.83 25.22 -15.59
C LYS A 8 10.27 25.35 -17.04
N VAL A 9 10.38 24.24 -17.79
CA VAL A 9 10.73 24.28 -19.22
C VAL A 9 9.63 24.98 -20.04
N VAL A 10 8.36 24.71 -19.75
CA VAL A 10 7.23 25.39 -20.43
C VAL A 10 7.16 26.88 -20.08
N GLU A 11 7.43 27.26 -18.83
CA GLU A 11 7.37 28.64 -18.36
C GLU A 11 8.56 29.51 -18.78
N VAL A 12 9.76 28.92 -18.86
CA VAL A 12 11.03 29.66 -19.07
C VAL A 12 11.54 29.53 -20.50
N ASP A 13 11.56 28.32 -21.06
CA ASP A 13 12.15 28.08 -22.38
C ASP A 13 11.14 28.23 -23.52
N MET A 14 9.85 27.98 -23.28
CA MET A 14 8.80 28.09 -24.32
C MET A 14 8.01 29.41 -24.27
N GLN A 15 8.15 30.22 -23.20
CA GLN A 15 7.46 31.53 -22.98
C GLN A 15 5.93 31.51 -23.20
N GLU A 16 5.30 30.35 -23.13
CA GLU A 16 3.88 30.11 -23.41
C GLU A 16 3.05 30.26 -22.12
N LYS A 17 3.09 31.44 -21.50
CA LYS A 17 2.24 31.75 -20.34
C LYS A 17 0.80 31.98 -20.78
N GLY A 18 -0.13 31.18 -20.25
CA GLY A 18 -1.57 31.32 -20.50
C GLY A 18 -2.12 30.49 -21.66
N THR A 19 -1.35 29.54 -22.19
CA THR A 19 -1.85 28.56 -23.17
C THR A 19 -2.30 27.28 -22.47
N PRO A 20 -3.19 26.46 -23.07
CA PRO A 20 -3.73 25.26 -22.41
C PRO A 20 -2.66 24.24 -21.96
N LEU A 21 -1.44 24.31 -22.50
CA LEU A 21 -0.30 23.53 -22.04
C LEU A 21 0.22 23.98 -20.65
N HIS A 22 0.15 25.28 -20.35
CA HIS A 22 0.56 25.85 -19.06
C HIS A 22 -0.43 25.49 -17.95
N ASP A 23 -1.73 25.53 -18.23
CA ASP A 23 -2.77 25.12 -17.27
C ASP A 23 -2.66 23.63 -16.92
N ALA A 24 -2.38 22.76 -17.90
CA ALA A 24 -2.15 21.34 -17.66
C ALA A 24 -0.88 21.08 -16.81
N ALA A 25 0.17 21.89 -17.00
CA ALA A 25 1.39 21.83 -16.20
C ALA A 25 1.17 22.31 -14.74
N ILE A 26 0.35 23.34 -14.52
CA ILE A 26 -0.03 23.83 -13.17
C ILE A 26 -0.86 22.79 -12.42
N ILE A 27 -1.83 22.16 -13.09
CA ILE A 27 -2.64 21.11 -12.48
C ILE A 27 -1.72 19.95 -12.05
N GLY A 28 -0.81 19.53 -12.91
CA GLY A 28 0.13 18.47 -12.59
C GLY A 28 1.08 18.74 -11.42
N ASP A 29 1.55 19.98 -11.30
CA ASP A 29 2.39 20.43 -10.19
C ASP A 29 1.59 20.45 -8.87
N THR A 30 0.36 20.97 -8.90
CA THR A 30 -0.52 21.02 -7.72
C THR A 30 -0.96 19.64 -7.21
N VAL A 31 -1.07 18.63 -8.07
CA VAL A 31 -1.29 17.23 -7.62
C VAL A 31 0.02 16.56 -7.14
N GLY A 32 1.17 16.99 -7.66
CA GLY A 32 2.48 16.43 -7.35
C GLY A 32 3.15 16.98 -6.08
N ASP A 33 2.89 18.23 -5.73
CA ASP A 33 3.46 18.92 -4.56
C ASP A 33 3.13 18.25 -3.22
N PRO A 34 1.88 17.80 -2.95
CA PRO A 34 1.59 17.03 -1.74
C PRO A 34 2.42 15.74 -1.66
N TYR A 35 2.61 15.05 -2.79
CA TYR A 35 3.33 13.77 -2.84
C TYR A 35 4.85 13.96 -2.69
N LYS A 36 5.40 15.03 -3.27
CA LYS A 36 6.82 15.38 -3.23
C LYS A 36 7.22 16.02 -1.89
N ASP A 37 6.43 16.95 -1.36
CA ASP A 37 6.84 17.77 -0.22
C ASP A 37 6.26 17.29 1.10
N THR A 38 5.13 16.57 1.10
CA THR A 38 4.50 16.06 2.32
C THR A 38 4.72 14.55 2.47
N SER A 39 4.36 13.75 1.47
CA SER A 39 4.46 12.28 1.57
C SER A 39 5.91 11.79 1.54
N SER A 40 6.75 12.33 0.65
CA SER A 40 8.15 11.91 0.53
C SER A 40 9.00 12.23 1.77
N VAL A 41 8.81 13.41 2.38
CA VAL A 41 9.51 13.81 3.61
C VAL A 41 9.07 12.97 4.81
N ALA A 42 7.78 12.59 4.85
CA ALA A 42 7.21 11.76 5.92
C ALA A 42 7.63 10.28 5.85
N LEU A 43 8.00 9.76 4.68
CA LEU A 43 8.38 8.36 4.53
C LEU A 43 9.69 7.99 5.24
N ASN A 44 10.69 8.88 5.26
CA ASN A 44 11.99 8.58 5.86
C ASN A 44 11.92 8.34 7.39
N PRO A 45 11.21 9.16 8.18
CA PRO A 45 10.93 8.85 9.58
C PRO A 45 10.05 7.60 9.76
N VAL A 46 8.99 7.44 8.96
CA VAL A 46 8.07 6.28 9.06
C VAL A 46 8.82 4.97 8.88
N ILE A 47 9.71 4.87 7.89
CA ILE A 47 10.55 3.69 7.66
C ILE A 47 11.45 3.45 8.87
N LYS A 48 12.14 4.48 9.38
CA LYS A 48 13.04 4.36 10.53
C LYS A 48 12.33 3.93 11.82
N PHE A 49 11.13 4.45 12.08
CA PHE A 49 10.35 4.07 13.26
C PHE A 49 9.76 2.66 13.11
N THR A 50 9.28 2.30 11.91
CA THR A 50 8.73 0.96 11.66
C THR A 50 9.80 -0.12 11.76
N THR A 51 11.01 0.12 11.25
CA THR A 51 12.11 -0.85 11.37
C THR A 51 12.59 -0.99 12.81
N LEU A 52 12.71 0.10 13.56
CA LEU A 52 13.05 0.05 14.99
C LEU A 52 11.98 -0.71 15.79
N PHE A 53 10.70 -0.42 15.56
CA PHE A 53 9.61 -1.14 16.22
C PHE A 53 9.59 -2.63 15.83
N GLY A 54 9.87 -2.94 14.57
CA GLY A 54 9.97 -4.32 14.09
C GLY A 54 11.08 -5.12 14.77
N LEU A 55 12.24 -4.50 15.03
CA LEU A 55 13.32 -5.14 15.79
C LEU A 55 12.92 -5.41 17.24
N LEU A 56 12.26 -4.46 17.90
CA LEU A 56 11.76 -4.65 19.27
C LEU A 56 10.69 -5.76 19.33
N ALA A 57 9.76 -5.77 18.37
CA ALA A 57 8.74 -6.80 18.28
C ALA A 57 9.35 -8.18 18.01
N MET A 58 10.39 -8.26 17.17
CA MET A 58 11.14 -9.48 16.92
C MET A 58 11.85 -9.99 18.19
N GLU A 59 12.48 -9.10 18.96
CA GLU A 59 13.14 -9.45 20.21
C GLU A 59 12.16 -10.04 21.24
N ILE A 60 10.97 -9.45 21.37
CA ILE A 60 9.89 -9.98 22.21
C ILE A 60 9.39 -11.33 21.69
N ALA A 61 9.29 -11.51 20.37
CA ALA A 61 8.82 -12.76 19.78
C ALA A 61 9.78 -13.94 19.98
N ILE A 62 11.09 -13.70 20.06
CA ILE A 62 12.10 -14.74 20.32
C ILE A 62 12.35 -14.97 21.82
N ALA A 63 11.80 -14.12 22.70
CA ALA A 63 11.95 -14.25 24.13
C ALA A 63 11.45 -15.64 24.61
N PRO A 64 12.25 -16.35 25.42
CA PRO A 64 11.96 -17.73 25.81
C PRO A 64 10.64 -17.88 26.59
N GLU A 65 10.22 -16.82 27.29
CA GLU A 65 8.96 -16.73 28.03
C GLU A 65 7.71 -16.81 27.12
N PHE A 66 7.82 -16.31 25.88
CA PHE A 66 6.71 -16.27 24.93
C PHE A 66 6.60 -17.56 24.10
N ARG A 67 7.64 -18.41 24.13
CA ARG A 67 7.77 -19.59 23.26
C ARG A 67 6.66 -20.63 23.51
N GLY A 68 6.22 -20.78 24.76
CA GLY A 68 5.12 -21.68 25.13
C GLY A 68 3.77 -21.23 24.56
N ILE A 69 3.50 -19.92 24.58
CA ILE A 69 2.25 -19.32 24.06
C ILE A 69 2.28 -19.27 22.53
N ALA A 70 3.45 -19.01 21.94
CA ALA A 70 3.64 -18.90 20.50
C ALA A 70 3.19 -20.16 19.73
N THR A 71 3.42 -21.36 20.28
CA THR A 71 2.97 -22.61 19.66
C THR A 71 1.43 -22.71 19.62
N TYR A 72 0.75 -22.36 20.71
CA TYR A 72 -0.72 -22.37 20.75
C TYR A 72 -1.33 -21.32 19.83
N LEU A 73 -0.76 -20.10 19.81
CA LEU A 73 -1.18 -19.05 18.87
C LEU A 73 -0.95 -19.47 17.41
N GLY A 74 0.19 -20.10 17.11
CA GLY A 74 0.49 -20.62 15.77
C GLY A 74 -0.52 -21.68 15.34
N LEU A 75 -0.89 -22.61 16.22
CA LEU A 75 -1.93 -23.61 15.94
C LEU A 75 -3.31 -22.97 15.72
N ALA A 76 -3.68 -21.96 16.52
CA ALA A 76 -4.94 -21.24 16.36
C ALA A 76 -4.99 -20.45 15.04
N PHE A 77 -3.89 -19.80 14.66
CA PHE A 77 -3.74 -19.11 13.38
C PHE A 77 -3.79 -20.09 12.20
N LEU A 78 -3.14 -21.25 12.33
CA LEU A 78 -3.18 -22.28 11.30
C LEU A 78 -4.60 -22.82 11.14
N ALA A 79 -5.31 -23.09 12.24
CA ALA A 79 -6.69 -23.57 12.19
C ALA A 79 -7.64 -22.54 11.55
N THR A 80 -7.50 -21.24 11.89
CA THR A 80 -8.30 -20.17 11.25
C THR A 80 -7.93 -19.98 9.78
N ALA A 81 -6.65 -20.09 9.42
CA ALA A 81 -6.22 -20.05 8.02
C ALA A 81 -6.77 -21.23 7.22
N LEU A 82 -6.73 -22.45 7.77
CA LEU A 82 -7.31 -23.64 7.14
C LEU A 82 -8.82 -23.52 6.98
N TYR A 83 -9.52 -22.98 7.99
CA TYR A 83 -10.94 -22.68 7.87
C TYR A 83 -11.22 -21.65 6.77
N PHE A 84 -10.44 -20.56 6.69
CA PHE A 84 -10.60 -19.54 5.65
C PHE A 84 -10.29 -20.09 4.26
N VAL A 85 -9.24 -20.89 4.11
CA VAL A 85 -8.88 -21.57 2.85
C VAL A 85 -10.00 -22.53 2.46
N TYR A 86 -10.45 -23.40 3.36
CA TYR A 86 -11.58 -24.29 3.12
C TYR A 86 -12.82 -23.50 2.67
N ARG A 87 -13.18 -22.44 3.40
CA ARG A 87 -14.29 -21.56 3.03
C ARG A 87 -14.08 -20.92 1.65
N SER A 88 -12.89 -20.40 1.37
CA SER A 88 -12.56 -19.73 0.11
C SER A 88 -12.68 -20.70 -1.06
N PHE A 89 -12.03 -21.86 -0.98
CA PHE A 89 -12.02 -22.85 -2.06
C PHE A 89 -13.37 -23.60 -2.21
N TYR A 90 -14.05 -23.96 -1.12
CA TYR A 90 -15.30 -24.71 -1.20
C TYR A 90 -16.51 -23.81 -1.45
N LYS A 91 -16.54 -22.58 -0.94
CA LYS A 91 -17.66 -21.66 -1.21
C LYS A 91 -17.57 -21.02 -2.60
N MET A 92 -16.41 -21.02 -3.26
CA MET A 92 -16.26 -20.58 -4.66
C MET A 92 -16.46 -21.71 -5.70
N ARG A 93 -16.38 -22.99 -5.31
CA ARG A 93 -16.60 -24.11 -6.24
C ARG A 93 -18.07 -24.50 -6.43
N ILE A 94 -18.99 -24.06 -5.57
CA ILE A 94 -20.43 -24.41 -5.64
C ILE A 94 -21.26 -23.23 -6.17
N ASN A 95 -20.81 -22.60 -7.26
CA ASN A 95 -21.67 -21.76 -8.10
C ASN A 95 -21.69 -22.21 -9.56
N GLN A 96 -21.34 -23.48 -9.80
CA GLN A 96 -21.63 -24.18 -11.06
C GLN A 96 -22.90 -25.02 -10.86
N GLY A 97 -23.99 -24.32 -10.56
CA GLY A 97 -25.31 -24.92 -10.32
C GLY A 97 -26.46 -23.91 -10.37
N ALA A 98 -26.19 -22.62 -10.61
CA ALA A 98 -27.21 -21.59 -10.78
C ALA A 98 -27.33 -21.08 -12.23
N VAL A 99 -26.82 -21.84 -13.21
CA VAL A 99 -27.00 -21.57 -14.65
C VAL A 99 -28.10 -22.45 -15.27
N GLU A 100 -28.89 -23.17 -14.45
CA GLU A 100 -30.04 -23.96 -14.91
C GLU A 100 -31.39 -23.34 -14.47
N LYS A 101 -31.45 -22.01 -14.34
CA LYS A 101 -32.72 -21.28 -14.21
C LYS A 101 -32.85 -20.16 -15.25
N VAL A 102 -32.41 -20.46 -16.47
CA VAL A 102 -32.86 -19.76 -17.68
C VAL A 102 -33.38 -20.83 -18.64
N SER A 103 -34.61 -21.27 -18.39
CA SER A 103 -35.53 -21.85 -19.38
C SER A 103 -36.95 -21.51 -18.97
#